data_AF-A0A420CIL6-F1
#
_entry.id   AF-A0A420CIL6-F1
#
_cell.length_a   1.000
_cell.length_b   1.000
_cell.length_c   1.000
_cell.angle_alpha   90.00
_cell.angle_beta   90.00
_cell.angle_gamma   90.00
#
_symmetry.space_group_name_H-M   'P 1'
#
loop_
_entity.id
_entity.type
_entity.pdbx_description
1 polymer ?
#
loop_
_entity_poly.entity_id
_entity_poly.type
_entity_poly.pdbx_seq_one_letter_code
_entity_poly.pdbx_strand_id
1 'polypeptide(L)'
;MSEVSHWMHVDVFTVEQAAALWCGTDPAKLSPVNSLNRSEILAVKQMLSAAIVTKEMPADTSTNGLAMIGEHSKSLVTRASLEAFARQKNLFPAFLFDTLLPFDKEGQVPSIQFTPASLPLPDPPINRGGRPPEYDWDRFTMEIIRKANTPGRRMHL
;
A
#
# COMPACT_ATOMS: atom_id res chain seq x y z
N MET A 1 -12.06 4.89 26.16
CA MET A 1 -10.60 4.97 25.98
C MET A 1 -10.29 4.18 24.73
N SER A 2 -9.76 4.82 23.69
CA SER A 2 -9.47 4.14 22.42
C SER A 2 -8.35 3.12 22.62
N GLU A 3 -8.56 1.87 22.21
CA GLU A 3 -7.60 0.76 22.39
C GLU A 3 -6.24 1.02 21.70
N VAL A 4 -6.17 1.98 20.77
CA VAL A 4 -4.95 2.42 20.10
C VAL A 4 -3.96 3.12 21.05
N SER A 5 -4.42 3.65 22.20
CA SER A 5 -3.54 4.31 23.19
C SER A 5 -2.46 3.39 23.77
N HIS A 6 -2.65 2.07 23.77
CA HIS A 6 -1.60 1.13 24.17
C HIS A 6 -0.39 1.20 23.23
N TRP A 7 -0.63 1.32 21.92
CA TRP A 7 0.41 1.35 20.89
C TRP A 7 1.23 2.65 20.90
N MET A 8 0.76 3.70 21.58
CA MET A 8 1.53 4.94 21.76
C MET A 8 2.79 4.77 22.61
N HIS A 9 2.91 3.70 23.41
CA HIS A 9 4.08 3.46 24.26
C HIS A 9 5.04 2.42 23.67
N VAL A 10 4.70 1.86 22.50
CA VAL A 10 5.50 0.84 21.82
C VAL A 10 6.49 1.53 20.88
N ASP A 11 7.77 1.16 20.98
CA ASP A 11 8.84 1.74 20.16
C ASP A 11 9.24 0.84 18.98
N VAL A 12 8.90 -0.45 19.03
CA VAL A 12 9.27 -1.43 18.01
C VAL A 12 8.01 -2.10 17.48
N PHE A 13 7.85 -2.09 16.16
CA PHE A 13 6.69 -2.64 15.46
C PHE A 13 7.13 -3.65 14.42
N THR A 14 6.30 -4.65 14.14
CA THR A 14 6.40 -5.34 12.85
C THR A 14 5.91 -4.42 11.74
N VAL A 15 6.38 -4.63 10.50
CA VAL A 15 5.88 -3.88 9.34
C VAL A 15 4.36 -4.00 9.19
N GLU A 16 3.80 -5.18 9.47
CA GLU A 16 2.35 -5.40 9.46
C GLU A 16 1.62 -4.57 10.52
N GLN A 17 2.14 -4.51 11.75
CA GLN A 17 1.59 -3.69 12.82
C GLN A 17 1.68 -2.19 12.49
N ALA A 18 2.83 -1.76 11.99
CA ALA A 18 3.04 -0.37 11.58
C ALA A 18 2.08 0.02 10.45
N ALA A 19 1.87 -0.85 9.45
CA ALA A 19 0.92 -0.62 8.36
C ALA A 19 -0.53 -0.52 8.85
N ALA A 20 -0.93 -1.37 9.79
CA ALA A 20 -2.25 -1.32 10.41
C ALA A 20 -2.50 0.03 11.10
N LEU A 21 -1.55 0.45 11.94
CA LEU A 21 -1.62 1.71 12.68
C LEU A 21 -1.57 2.93 11.76
N TRP A 22 -0.83 2.84 10.66
CA TRP A 22 -0.80 3.88 9.62
C TRP A 22 -2.18 4.13 9.01
N CYS A 23 -2.99 3.08 8.88
CA CYS A 23 -4.37 3.14 8.41
C CYS A 23 -5.40 3.33 9.56
N GLY A 24 -4.95 3.69 10.77
CA GLY A 24 -5.84 3.90 11.93
C GLY A 24 -6.51 2.62 12.44
N THR A 25 -5.98 1.44 12.09
CA THR A 25 -6.51 0.14 12.49
C THR A 25 -5.69 -0.43 13.63
N ASP A 26 -6.37 -0.97 14.65
CA ASP A 26 -5.69 -1.69 15.73
C ASP A 26 -5.13 -3.03 15.21
N PRO A 27 -3.80 -3.23 15.26
CA PRO A 27 -3.20 -4.47 14.78
C PRO A 27 -3.63 -5.71 15.58
N ALA A 28 -4.10 -5.57 16.84
CA ALA A 28 -4.63 -6.69 17.60
C ALA A 28 -5.94 -7.27 17.00
N LYS A 29 -6.64 -6.46 16.19
CA LYS A 29 -7.91 -6.85 15.52
C LYS A 29 -7.69 -7.40 14.11
N LEU A 30 -6.44 -7.42 13.63
CA LEU A 30 -6.12 -8.02 12.35
C LEU A 30 -6.14 -9.54 12.47
N SER A 31 -7.26 -10.13 12.05
CA SER A 31 -7.26 -11.54 11.65
C SER A 31 -6.41 -11.69 10.38
N PRO A 32 -5.62 -12.76 10.22
CA PRO A 32 -4.91 -13.07 8.97
C PRO A 32 -5.81 -13.11 7.73
N VAL A 33 -7.11 -13.39 7.93
CA VAL A 33 -8.12 -13.39 6.86
C VAL A 33 -8.59 -11.97 6.53
N ASN A 34 -8.61 -11.07 7.51
CA ASN A 34 -9.05 -9.68 7.36
C ASN A 34 -7.94 -8.75 6.86
N SER A 35 -6.66 -9.08 7.11
CA SER A 35 -5.53 -8.28 6.63
C SER A 35 -5.41 -8.26 5.11
N LEU A 36 -5.93 -9.28 4.42
CA LEU A 36 -6.03 -9.36 2.96
C LEU A 36 -7.15 -8.49 2.37
N ASN A 37 -8.15 -8.11 3.17
CA ASN A 37 -9.35 -7.43 2.68
C ASN A 37 -9.22 -5.90 2.66
N ARG A 38 -8.21 -5.33 3.34
CA ARG A 38 -7.94 -3.88 3.32
C ARG A 38 -6.78 -3.57 2.37
N SER A 39 -7.14 -3.18 1.15
CA SER A 39 -6.19 -2.72 0.12
C SER A 39 -5.25 -1.61 0.62
N GLU A 40 -5.74 -0.74 1.50
CA GLU A 40 -4.97 0.34 2.12
C GLU A 40 -3.82 -0.17 2.98
N ILE A 41 -4.10 -1.15 3.87
CA ILE A 41 -3.08 -1.75 4.74
C ILE A 41 -2.04 -2.47 3.87
N LEU A 42 -2.48 -3.15 2.81
CA LEU A 42 -1.59 -3.83 1.89
C LEU A 42 -0.71 -2.85 1.12
N ALA A 43 -1.24 -1.69 0.70
CA ALA A 43 -0.48 -0.63 0.06
C ALA A 43 0.59 -0.05 0.99
N VAL A 44 0.24 0.24 2.25
CA VAL A 44 1.21 0.72 3.24
C VAL A 44 2.26 -0.35 3.56
N LYS A 45 1.85 -1.62 3.71
CA LYS A 45 2.78 -2.74 3.91
C LYS A 45 3.77 -2.83 2.74
N GLN A 46 3.31 -2.72 1.51
CA GLN A 46 4.16 -2.70 0.31
C GLN A 46 5.12 -1.52 0.32
N MET A 47 4.63 -0.32 0.65
CA MET A 47 5.46 0.88 0.77
C MET A 47 6.58 0.72 1.81
N LEU A 48 6.23 0.25 3.02
CA LEU A 48 7.21 0.04 4.10
C LEU A 48 8.19 -1.08 3.76
N SER A 49 7.71 -2.17 3.16
CA SER A 49 8.57 -3.26 2.69
C SER A 49 9.55 -2.79 1.62
N ALA A 50 9.09 -1.97 0.68
CA ALA A 50 9.94 -1.38 -0.35
C ALA A 50 11.01 -0.46 0.27
N ALA A 51 10.65 0.36 1.25
CA ALA A 51 11.58 1.25 1.95
C ALA A 51 12.70 0.49 2.68
N ILE A 52 12.41 -0.72 3.19
CA ILE A 52 13.41 -1.60 3.81
C ILE A 52 14.35 -2.14 2.74
N VAL A 53 13.80 -2.65 1.63
CA VAL A 53 14.60 -3.20 0.52
C VAL A 53 15.51 -2.16 -0.11
N THR A 54 15.03 -0.93 -0.28
CA THR A 54 15.82 0.20 -0.82
C THR A 54 16.77 0.82 0.20
N LYS A 55 16.77 0.34 1.45
CA LYS A 55 17.55 0.88 2.58
C LYS A 55 17.22 2.34 2.91
N GLU A 56 16.03 2.82 2.53
CA GLU A 56 15.51 4.13 2.96
C GLU A 56 15.07 4.09 4.43
N MET A 57 14.71 2.93 4.95
CA MET A 57 14.31 2.74 6.34
C MET A 57 15.05 1.54 6.95
N PRO A 58 15.75 1.70 8.09
CA PRO A 58 16.40 0.58 8.75
C PRO A 58 15.35 -0.34 9.40
N ALA A 59 15.53 -1.64 9.23
CA ALA A 59 14.71 -2.68 9.85
C ALA A 59 15.57 -3.87 10.26
N ASP A 60 15.21 -4.49 11.39
CA ASP A 60 15.76 -5.78 11.77
C ASP A 60 14.97 -6.89 11.06
N THR A 61 15.68 -7.61 10.20
CA THR A 61 15.14 -8.70 9.39
C THR A 61 15.54 -10.08 9.90
N SER A 62 16.36 -10.16 10.96
CA SER A 62 16.89 -11.41 11.51
C SER A 62 15.80 -12.39 11.96
N THR A 63 14.67 -11.85 12.41
CA THR A 63 13.49 -12.61 12.87
C THR A 63 12.59 -13.07 11.71
N ASN A 64 12.87 -12.64 10.48
CA ASN A 64 12.06 -12.91 9.31
C ASN A 64 12.86 -13.65 8.22
N GLY A 65 12.82 -14.98 8.24
CA GLY A 65 13.49 -15.82 7.23
C GLY A 65 13.01 -15.58 5.79
N LEU A 66 11.86 -14.95 5.58
CA LEU A 66 11.33 -14.61 4.25
C LEU A 66 11.76 -13.22 3.76
N ALA A 67 12.52 -12.47 4.57
CA ALA A 67 13.01 -11.15 4.19
C ALA A 67 13.89 -11.19 2.92
N MET A 68 14.63 -12.28 2.68
CA MET A 68 15.42 -12.44 1.45
C MET A 68 14.56 -12.53 0.19
N ILE A 69 13.31 -12.99 0.32
CA ILE A 69 12.36 -13.15 -0.78
C ILE A 69 11.52 -11.86 -0.95
N GLY A 70 11.78 -10.83 -0.11
CA GLY A 70 11.09 -9.55 -0.14
C GLY A 70 9.80 -9.49 0.69
N GLU A 71 9.45 -10.56 1.42
CA GLU A 71 8.31 -10.54 2.34
C GLU A 71 8.77 -10.00 3.70
N HIS A 72 8.57 -8.70 3.94
CA HIS A 72 9.05 -7.99 5.12
C HIS A 72 7.99 -7.77 6.22
N SER A 73 6.80 -8.39 6.13
CA SER A 73 5.70 -8.17 7.11
C SER A 73 6.12 -8.29 8.57
N LYS A 74 7.01 -9.25 8.87
CA LYS A 74 7.46 -9.57 10.23
C LYS A 74 8.78 -8.91 10.60
N SER A 75 9.39 -8.17 9.67
CA SER A 75 10.59 -7.39 9.95
C SER A 75 10.24 -6.29 10.97
N LEU A 76 11.18 -6.04 11.88
CA LEU A 76 10.99 -5.10 12.97
C LEU A 76 11.51 -3.72 12.59
N VAL A 77 10.71 -2.70 12.86
CA VAL A 77 11.01 -1.29 12.57
C VAL A 77 10.82 -0.48 13.85
N THR A 78 11.69 0.50 14.06
CA THR A 78 11.56 1.39 15.21
C THR A 78 10.65 2.57 14.88
N ARG A 79 10.00 3.13 15.90
CA ARG A 79 9.20 4.35 15.76
C ARG A 79 10.00 5.49 15.16
N ALA A 80 11.21 5.74 15.65
CA ALA A 80 12.07 6.81 15.15
C ALA A 80 12.39 6.64 13.65
N SER A 81 12.59 5.41 13.19
CA SER A 81 12.80 5.10 11.77
C SER A 81 11.54 5.36 10.94
N LEU A 82 10.36 5.00 11.45
CA LEU A 82 9.08 5.27 10.81
C LEU A 82 8.81 6.78 10.72
N GLU A 83 9.09 7.54 11.78
CA GLU A 83 8.96 9.00 11.79
C GLU A 83 9.89 9.68 10.78
N ALA A 84 11.16 9.27 10.74
CA ALA A 84 12.14 9.78 9.79
C ALA A 84 11.71 9.51 8.35
N PHE A 85 11.27 8.27 8.07
CA PHE A 85 10.74 7.88 6.77
C PHE A 85 9.47 8.69 6.39
N ALA A 86 8.53 8.84 7.32
CA ALA A 86 7.30 9.57 7.11
C ALA A 86 7.58 11.04 6.77
N ARG A 87 8.48 11.70 7.52
CA ARG A 87 8.93 13.07 7.23
C ARG A 87 9.61 13.18 5.87
N GLN A 88 10.47 12.22 5.51
CA GLN A 88 11.14 12.19 4.20
C GLN A 88 10.14 12.11 3.04
N LYS A 89 9.04 11.36 3.22
CA LYS A 89 7.98 11.21 2.22
C LYS A 89 6.85 12.26 2.35
N ASN A 90 6.97 13.24 3.26
CA ASN A 90 5.91 14.19 3.60
C ASN A 90 4.56 13.52 3.97
N LEU A 91 4.64 12.38 4.65
CA LEU A 91 3.49 11.64 5.18
C LEU A 91 3.39 11.85 6.69
N PHE A 92 2.18 12.02 7.20
CA PHE A 92 1.93 12.28 8.63
C PHE A 92 0.86 11.33 9.18
N PRO A 93 1.16 10.03 9.36
CA PRO A 93 0.26 9.12 10.04
C PRO A 93 0.01 9.59 11.49
N ALA A 94 -1.26 9.60 11.89
CA ALA A 94 -1.69 10.12 13.18
C ALA A 94 -0.99 9.43 14.37
N PHE A 95 -0.75 8.12 14.31
CA PHE A 95 -0.13 7.39 15.42
C PHE A 95 1.35 7.76 15.68
N LEU A 96 2.03 8.39 14.72
CA LEU A 96 3.42 8.84 14.88
C LEU A 96 3.53 10.30 15.34
N PHE A 97 2.59 11.15 14.92
CA PHE A 97 2.74 12.60 15.06
C PHE A 97 1.66 13.28 15.90
N ASP A 98 0.56 12.59 16.19
CA ASP A 98 -0.57 13.17 16.90
C ASP A 98 -0.85 12.42 18.20
N THR A 99 -0.48 13.06 19.31
CA THR A 99 -0.70 12.52 20.66
C THR A 99 -2.04 12.94 21.26
N LEU A 100 -2.88 13.73 20.56
CA LEU A 100 -4.06 14.37 21.16
C LEU A 100 -5.40 14.20 20.42
N LEU A 101 -5.48 13.56 19.24
CA LEU A 101 -6.77 13.30 18.60
C LEU A 101 -7.29 11.87 18.85
N PRO A 102 -8.52 11.69 19.39
CA PRO A 102 -9.20 10.41 19.32
C PRO A 102 -9.45 10.09 17.85
N PHE A 103 -9.02 8.90 17.42
CA PHE A 103 -9.24 8.39 16.07
C PHE A 103 -10.74 8.35 15.77
N ASP A 104 -11.26 9.38 15.12
CA ASP A 104 -12.66 9.45 14.74
C ASP A 104 -12.92 8.48 13.58
N LYS A 105 -13.73 7.49 13.93
CA LYS A 105 -14.62 6.61 13.15
C LYS A 105 -14.41 6.62 11.64
N GLU A 106 -14.03 5.44 11.13
CA GLU A 106 -14.40 4.88 9.82
C GLU A 106 -14.80 5.91 8.75
N GLY A 107 -13.85 6.34 7.90
CA GLY A 107 -14.24 6.92 6.61
C GLY A 107 -13.42 8.08 6.05
N GLN A 108 -12.39 8.59 6.73
CA GLN A 108 -11.52 9.60 6.13
C GLN A 108 -10.05 9.23 6.26
N VAL A 109 -9.60 8.46 5.28
CA VAL A 109 -8.17 8.38 4.95
C VAL A 109 -7.80 9.74 4.35
N PRO A 110 -6.73 10.41 4.79
CA PRO A 110 -6.18 11.51 4.01
C PRO A 110 -5.83 10.94 2.65
N SER A 111 -6.51 11.43 1.61
CA SER A 111 -6.20 11.07 0.22
C SER A 111 -4.69 11.22 0.05
N ILE A 112 -3.99 10.10 -0.11
CA ILE A 112 -2.57 10.08 -0.45
C ILE A 112 -2.51 10.63 -1.88
N GLN A 113 -2.50 11.96 -2.00
CA GLN A 113 -2.16 12.63 -3.22
C GLN A 113 -0.66 12.42 -3.40
N PHE A 114 -0.32 11.35 -4.12
CA PHE A 114 0.96 11.27 -4.79
C PHE A 114 1.03 12.47 -5.72
N THR A 115 1.63 13.57 -5.28
CA THR A 115 2.16 14.56 -6.20
C THR A 115 3.37 13.90 -6.88
N PRO A 116 3.32 13.58 -8.18
CA PRO A 116 4.53 13.19 -8.87
C PRO A 116 5.47 14.40 -8.80
N ALA A 117 6.59 14.25 -8.09
CA ALA A 117 7.68 15.18 -8.20
C ALA A 117 8.06 15.24 -9.69
N SER A 118 7.85 16.40 -10.31
CA SER A 118 8.23 16.66 -11.69
C SER A 118 9.76 16.60 -11.78
N LEU A 119 10.29 15.43 -12.13
CA LEU A 119 11.67 15.28 -12.55
C LEU A 119 11.81 15.86 -13.97
N PRO A 120 12.91 16.57 -14.29
CA PRO A 120 13.19 17.00 -15.65
C PRO A 120 13.44 15.75 -16.51
N LEU A 121 12.77 15.68 -17.67
CA LEU A 121 12.86 14.57 -18.63
C LEU A 121 14.31 14.12 -18.88
N PRO A 122 14.56 12.81 -18.83
CA PRO A 122 15.50 12.14 -19.72
C PRO A 122 14.75 11.09 -20.57
N ASP A 123 14.94 11.19 -21.89
CA ASP A 123 14.67 10.28 -23.01
C ASP A 123 13.57 9.19 -22.94
N PRO A 124 12.83 8.94 -24.04
CA PRO A 124 11.64 8.10 -24.03
C PRO A 124 11.94 6.66 -23.57
N PRO A 125 11.14 6.10 -22.63
CA PRO A 125 11.34 4.75 -22.16
C PRO A 125 10.89 3.71 -23.20
N ILE A 126 11.73 2.69 -23.40
CA ILE A 126 11.37 1.45 -24.09
C ILE A 126 10.32 0.72 -23.23
N ASN A 127 9.09 0.70 -23.72
CA ASN A 127 7.90 0.11 -23.10
C ASN A 127 8.10 -1.38 -22.74
N ARG A 128 8.05 -1.73 -21.45
CA ARG A 128 8.03 -3.12 -20.93
C ARG A 128 6.64 -3.59 -20.48
N GLY A 129 5.57 -3.15 -21.14
CA GLY A 129 4.22 -3.64 -20.84
C GLY A 129 3.06 -2.66 -21.08
N GLY A 130 3.32 -1.54 -21.76
CA GLY A 130 2.27 -0.64 -22.23
C GLY A 130 1.62 -1.15 -23.53
N ARG A 131 0.33 -0.88 -23.70
CA ARG A 131 -0.43 -1.07 -24.93
C ARG A 131 0.38 -0.55 -26.14
N PRO A 132 0.62 -1.35 -27.20
CA PRO A 132 1.29 -0.90 -28.41
C PRO A 132 0.56 0.30 -29.00
N PRO A 133 1.27 1.40 -29.34
CA PRO A 133 0.66 2.63 -29.87
C PRO A 133 0.09 2.45 -31.29
N GLU A 134 0.51 1.39 -31.98
CA GLU A 134 0.12 1.07 -33.35
C GLU A 134 -1.25 0.38 -33.45
N TYR A 135 -1.86 0.03 -32.31
CA TYR A 135 -3.12 -0.71 -32.29
C TYR A 135 -4.24 0.14 -31.70
N ASP A 136 -5.30 0.37 -32.48
CA ASP A 136 -6.50 1.07 -32.03
C ASP A 136 -7.29 0.18 -31.05
N TRP A 137 -6.97 0.34 -29.78
CA TRP A 137 -7.57 -0.41 -28.68
C TRP A 137 -9.06 -0.09 -28.50
N ASP A 138 -9.50 1.11 -28.87
CA ASP A 138 -10.90 1.50 -28.77
C ASP A 138 -11.74 0.73 -29.79
N ARG A 139 -11.22 0.56 -31.01
CA ARG A 139 -11.85 -0.30 -32.03
C ARG A 139 -11.91 -1.77 -31.59
N PHE A 140 -10.86 -2.29 -30.98
CA PHE A 140 -10.86 -3.66 -30.45
C PHE A 140 -11.90 -3.84 -29.34
N THR A 141 -11.94 -2.92 -28.37
CA THR A 141 -12.90 -2.98 -27.27
C THR A 141 -14.34 -2.88 -27.76
N MET A 142 -14.62 -2.00 -28.73
CA MET A 142 -15.95 -1.90 -29.33
C MET A 142 -16.36 -3.18 -30.07
N GLU A 143 -15.44 -3.85 -30.75
CA GLU A 143 -15.72 -5.12 -31.44
C GLU A 143 -16.01 -6.27 -30.45
N ILE A 144 -15.31 -6.32 -29.31
CA ILE A 144 -15.58 -7.28 -28.24
C ILE A 144 -16.98 -7.08 -27.66
N ILE A 145 -17.34 -5.83 -27.33
CA ILE A 145 -18.67 -5.49 -26.80
C ILE A 145 -19.76 -5.83 -27.82
N ARG A 146 -19.53 -5.52 -29.10
CA ARG A 146 -20.47 -5.85 -30.19
C ARG A 146 -20.70 -7.36 -30.30
N LYS A 147 -19.65 -8.17 -30.23
CA LYS A 147 -19.77 -9.64 -30.25
C LYS A 147 -20.49 -10.18 -29.02
N ALA A 148 -20.18 -9.66 -27.84
CA ALA A 148 -20.81 -10.06 -26.58
C ALA A 148 -22.32 -9.75 -26.55
N ASN A 149 -22.73 -8.65 -27.19
CA ASN A 149 -24.14 -8.22 -27.26
C ASN A 149 -24.92 -8.82 -28.44
N THR A 150 -24.35 -9.75 -29.21
CA THR A 150 -25.10 -10.46 -30.25
C THR A 150 -25.97 -11.52 -29.56
N PRO A 151 -27.31 -11.45 -29.61
CA PRO A 151 -28.16 -12.50 -29.05
C PRO A 151 -27.90 -13.80 -29.79
N GLY A 152 -27.61 -14.85 -29.02
CA GLY A 152 -27.17 -16.15 -29.53
C GLY A 152 -28.08 -16.68 -30.64
N ARG A 153 -27.47 -17.01 -31.77
CA ARG A 153 -28.06 -17.77 -32.87
C ARG A 153 -28.58 -19.09 -32.28
N ARG A 154 -29.89 -19.22 -32.08
CA ARG A 154 -30.55 -20.51 -31.80
C ARG A 154 -30.13 -21.49 -32.91
N MET A 155 -29.22 -22.39 -32.60
CA MET A 155 -29.00 -23.59 -33.40
C MET A 155 -30.21 -24.49 -33.13
N HIS A 156 -31.16 -24.52 -34.07
CA HIS A 156 -32.13 -25.60 -34.17
C HIS A 156 -31.41 -26.81 -34.78
N LEU A 157 -31.15 -27.82 -33.96
CA LEU A 157 -31.11 -29.23 -34.36
C LEU A 157 -31.79 -30.03 -33.25
#